data_AF-A0A1T5KD81-F1
#
_entry.id   AF-A0A1T5KD81-F1
#
_cell.length_a   1.000
_cell.length_b   1.000
_cell.length_c   1.000
_cell.angle_alpha   90.00
_cell.angle_beta   90.00
_cell.angle_gamma   90.00
#
_symmetry.space_group_name_H-M   'P 1'
#
loop_
_entity.id
_entity.type
_entity.pdbx_description
1 polymer ?
#
loop_
_entity_poly.entity_id
_entity_poly.type
_entity_poly.pdbx_seq_one_letter_code
_entity_poly.pdbx_strand_id
1 'polypeptide(L)'
;MERFIKGDELKNRKMRLTKILGLIGAMVWMLTIFIRDSNIELNGTIAFMIGVAPNFGVGLLLPMLAKEIYSVVFKKQISCKQFVFILIGGYIALLLSEVIHDKFLNSPFDIYDMISSFIAFGIFFLLYRYEKKIECSQGE
;
A
#
# COMPACT_ATOMS: atom_id res chain seq x y z
N MET A 1 -0.74 -32.46 -22.76
CA MET A 1 -0.29 -32.10 -21.39
C MET A 1 0.56 -30.83 -21.37
N GLU A 2 1.61 -30.68 -22.18
CA GLU A 2 2.45 -29.45 -22.19
C GLU A 2 1.69 -28.16 -22.52
N ARG A 3 0.69 -28.20 -23.42
CA ARG A 3 -0.17 -27.04 -23.71
C ARG A 3 -1.07 -26.64 -22.53
N PHE A 4 -1.40 -27.57 -21.64
CA PHE A 4 -2.21 -27.32 -20.45
C PHE A 4 -1.37 -26.68 -19.33
N ILE A 5 -0.12 -27.14 -19.18
CA ILE A 5 0.86 -26.60 -18.21
C ILE A 5 1.26 -25.16 -18.55
N LYS A 6 1.45 -24.83 -19.84
CA LYS A 6 1.74 -23.45 -20.28
C LYS A 6 0.60 -22.47 -19.99
N GLY A 7 -0.66 -22.93 -20.04
CA GLY A 7 -1.84 -22.12 -19.76
C GLY A 7 -1.92 -21.69 -18.29
N ASP A 8 -1.61 -22.61 -17.37
CA ASP A 8 -1.59 -22.32 -15.94
C ASP A 8 -0.39 -21.47 -15.51
N GLU A 9 0.78 -21.62 -16.15
CA GLU A 9 1.94 -20.73 -15.89
C GLU A 9 1.73 -19.29 -16.37
N LEU A 10 1.12 -19.09 -17.55
CA LEU A 10 0.81 -17.73 -18.04
C LEU A 10 -0.32 -17.07 -17.25
N LYS A 11 -1.29 -17.85 -16.76
CA LYS A 11 -2.38 -17.37 -15.89
C LYS A 11 -1.87 -16.98 -14.49
N ASN A 12 -0.85 -17.67 -13.98
CA ASN A 12 -0.22 -17.38 -12.68
C ASN A 12 0.83 -16.24 -12.70
N ARG A 13 1.31 -15.80 -13.87
CA ARG A 13 2.36 -14.77 -14.00
C ARG A 13 1.89 -13.32 -14.18
N LYS A 14 0.57 -13.03 -14.16
CA LYS A 14 0.13 -11.62 -14.11
C LYS A 14 0.37 -11.08 -12.71
N MET A 15 1.56 -10.53 -12.50
CA MET A 15 1.85 -9.71 -11.33
C MET A 15 0.84 -8.57 -11.32
N ARG A 16 -0.05 -8.59 -10.33
CA ARG A 16 -1.08 -7.57 -10.19
C ARG A 16 -0.38 -6.22 -9.94
N LEU A 17 -0.82 -5.17 -10.63
CA LEU A 17 -0.33 -3.80 -10.43
C LEU A 17 -0.41 -3.39 -8.95
N THR A 18 -1.45 -3.84 -8.23
CA THR A 18 -1.59 -3.65 -6.78
C THR A 18 -0.45 -4.31 -5.97
N LYS A 19 0.10 -5.43 -6.44
CA LYS A 19 1.26 -6.07 -5.83
C LYS A 19 2.54 -5.28 -6.08
N ILE A 20 2.73 -4.82 -7.32
CA ILE A 20 3.86 -3.95 -7.69
C ILE A 20 3.83 -2.65 -6.87
N LEU A 21 2.66 -2.02 -6.78
CA LEU A 21 2.49 -0.78 -6.03
C LEU A 21 2.74 -0.96 -4.53
N GLY A 22 2.30 -2.07 -3.94
CA GLY A 22 2.62 -2.39 -2.55
C GLY A 22 4.11 -2.62 -2.31
N LEU A 23 4.82 -3.26 -3.25
CA LEU A 23 6.28 -3.42 -3.19
C LEU A 23 7.01 -2.08 -3.31
N ILE A 24 6.53 -1.18 -4.19
CA ILE A 24 7.03 0.21 -4.25
C ILE A 24 6.81 0.90 -2.90
N GLY A 25 5.63 0.74 -2.28
CA GLY A 25 5.35 1.25 -0.95
C GLY A 25 6.34 0.77 0.12
N ALA A 26 6.66 -0.53 0.12
CA ALA A 26 7.67 -1.09 1.01
C ALA A 26 9.06 -0.50 0.77
N MET A 27 9.47 -0.35 -0.49
CA MET A 27 10.75 0.27 -0.84
C MET A 27 10.81 1.73 -0.39
N VAL A 28 9.76 2.51 -0.63
CA VAL A 28 9.67 3.92 -0.19
C VAL A 28 9.81 4.01 1.33
N TRP A 29 9.06 3.19 2.07
CA TRP A 29 9.12 3.16 3.54
C TRP A 29 10.52 2.80 4.03
N MET A 30 11.11 1.72 3.50
CA MET A 30 12.44 1.25 3.89
C MET A 30 13.54 2.27 3.57
N LEU A 31 13.55 2.81 2.34
CA LEU A 31 14.52 3.83 1.92
C LEU A 31 14.42 5.08 2.80
N THR A 32 13.20 5.47 3.18
CA THR A 32 13.01 6.65 4.03
C THR A 32 13.62 6.46 5.41
N ILE A 33 13.50 5.28 6.01
CA ILE A 33 14.17 4.96 7.28
C ILE A 33 15.68 5.12 7.14
N PHE A 34 16.28 4.53 6.11
CA PHE A 34 17.71 4.64 5.86
C PHE A 34 18.18 6.09 5.64
N ILE A 35 17.41 6.88 4.89
CA ILE A 35 17.80 8.27 4.62
C ILE A 35 17.69 9.12 5.89
N ARG A 36 16.65 8.94 6.70
CA ARG A 36 16.49 9.66 7.98
C ARG A 36 17.64 9.41 8.94
N ASP A 37 18.20 8.20 8.95
CA ASP A 37 19.33 7.83 9.83
C ASP A 37 20.70 8.28 9.27
N SER A 38 20.78 8.68 8.00
CA SER A 38 22.05 8.89 7.30
C SER A 38 22.72 10.26 7.53
N ASN A 39 22.15 11.15 8.36
CA ASN A 39 22.65 12.53 8.60
C ASN A 39 22.93 13.35 7.32
N ILE A 40 22.28 13.01 6.21
CA ILE A 40 22.42 13.75 4.95
C ILE A 40 21.71 15.11 5.08
N GLU A 41 22.40 16.18 4.72
CA GLU A 41 21.77 17.49 4.58
C GLU A 41 20.87 17.51 3.35
N LEU A 42 19.57 17.73 3.58
CA LEU A 42 18.55 17.78 2.55
C LEU A 42 18.05 19.21 2.39
N ASN A 43 17.72 19.60 1.16
CA ASN A 43 17.00 20.85 0.96
C ASN A 43 15.57 20.74 1.55
N GLY A 44 14.92 21.88 1.83
CA GLY A 44 13.62 21.91 2.50
C GLY A 44 12.52 21.08 1.80
N THR A 45 12.51 21.06 0.46
CA THR A 45 11.52 20.30 -0.31
C THR A 45 11.75 18.79 -0.21
N ILE A 46 13.00 18.33 -0.32
CA ILE A 46 13.35 16.92 -0.21
C ILE A 46 13.14 16.45 1.23
N ALA A 47 13.51 17.26 2.22
CA ALA A 47 13.24 16.98 3.62
C ALA A 47 11.74 16.80 3.88
N PHE A 48 10.88 17.66 3.32
CA PHE A 48 9.43 17.52 3.41
C PHE A 48 8.92 16.23 2.76
N MET A 49 9.38 15.91 1.53
CA MET A 49 8.98 14.68 0.83
C MET A 49 9.37 13.43 1.63
N ILE A 50 10.57 13.43 2.22
CA ILE A 50 11.07 12.36 3.09
C ILE A 50 10.33 12.35 4.43
N GLY A 51 9.78 13.48 4.88
CA GLY A 51 8.85 13.63 5.98
C GLY A 51 7.57 12.79 5.78
N VAL A 52 6.92 12.95 4.64
CA VAL A 52 5.62 12.30 4.37
C VAL A 52 5.69 10.92 3.70
N ALA A 53 6.87 10.56 3.20
CA ALA A 53 7.13 9.32 2.48
C ALA A 53 6.82 8.03 3.27
N PRO A 54 7.07 7.90 4.58
CA PRO A 54 6.77 6.66 5.30
C PRO A 54 5.28 6.36 5.31
N ASN A 55 4.46 7.37 5.61
CA ASN A 55 3.01 7.24 5.69
C ASN A 55 2.36 7.05 4.30
N PHE A 56 2.96 7.61 3.24
CA PHE A 56 2.64 7.24 1.86
C PHE A 56 2.95 5.77 1.57
N GLY A 57 4.18 5.33 1.88
CA GLY A 57 4.67 3.99 1.62
C GLY A 57 3.85 2.92 2.33
N VAL A 58 3.54 3.12 3.62
CA VAL A 58 2.67 2.23 4.39
C VAL A 58 1.25 2.23 3.84
N GLY A 59 0.73 3.38 3.41
CA GLY A 59 -0.59 3.48 2.76
C GLY A 59 -0.72 2.63 1.48
N LEU A 60 0.39 2.40 0.76
CA LEU A 60 0.43 1.49 -0.39
C LEU A 60 0.69 0.04 0.02
N LEU A 61 1.57 -0.18 1.00
CA LEU A 61 1.98 -1.51 1.45
C LEU A 61 0.87 -2.26 2.19
N LEU A 62 0.19 -1.59 3.11
CA LEU A 62 -0.76 -2.22 4.04
C LEU A 62 -1.97 -2.84 3.34
N PRO A 63 -2.63 -2.18 2.37
CA PRO A 63 -3.70 -2.81 1.59
C PRO A 63 -3.24 -4.01 0.77
N MET A 64 -2.01 -3.96 0.24
CA MET A 64 -1.41 -5.08 -0.49
C MET A 64 -1.19 -6.28 0.42
N LEU A 65 -0.54 -6.08 1.57
CA LEU A 65 -0.31 -7.15 2.54
C LEU A 65 -1.63 -7.76 3.02
N ALA A 66 -2.61 -6.92 3.38
CA ALA A 66 -3.90 -7.39 3.85
C ALA A 66 -4.65 -8.20 2.78
N LYS A 67 -4.57 -7.81 1.51
CA LYS A 67 -5.11 -8.57 0.37
C LYS A 67 -4.41 -9.93 0.20
N GLU A 68 -3.07 -9.95 0.24
CA GLU A 68 -2.30 -11.19 0.08
C GLU A 68 -2.54 -12.15 1.26
N ILE A 69 -2.47 -11.65 2.50
CA ILE A 69 -2.77 -12.41 3.72
C ILE A 69 -4.18 -12.98 3.65
N TYR A 70 -5.18 -12.18 3.29
CA TYR A 70 -6.57 -12.65 3.16
C TYR A 70 -6.68 -13.78 2.13
N SER A 71 -6.04 -13.63 0.97
CA SER A 71 -6.04 -14.64 -0.09
C SER A 71 -5.38 -15.94 0.36
N VAL A 72 -4.27 -15.87 1.10
CA VAL A 72 -3.55 -17.04 1.59
C VAL A 72 -4.32 -17.75 2.71
N VAL A 73 -4.81 -17.00 3.70
CA VAL A 73 -5.48 -17.54 4.89
C VAL A 73 -6.85 -18.13 4.55
N PHE A 74 -7.67 -17.39 3.79
CA PHE A 74 -9.05 -17.78 3.52
C PHE A 74 -9.22 -18.52 2.19
N LYS A 75 -8.15 -18.65 1.38
CA LYS A 75 -8.17 -19.24 0.03
C LYS A 75 -9.28 -18.65 -0.86
N LYS A 76 -9.60 -17.37 -0.64
CA LYS A 76 -10.70 -16.65 -1.31
C LYS A 76 -10.22 -15.29 -1.77
N GLN A 77 -10.76 -14.83 -2.88
CA GLN A 77 -10.55 -13.45 -3.30
C GLN A 77 -11.32 -12.50 -2.37
N ILE A 78 -10.70 -11.37 -2.07
CA ILE A 78 -11.35 -10.33 -1.30
C ILE A 78 -12.45 -9.65 -2.13
N SER A 79 -13.62 -9.46 -1.52
CA SER A 79 -14.71 -8.69 -2.12
C SER A 79 -14.41 -7.19 -2.08
N CYS A 80 -15.04 -6.40 -2.95
CA CYS A 80 -14.87 -4.95 -2.97
C CYS A 80 -15.25 -4.30 -1.62
N LYS A 81 -16.33 -4.78 -0.98
CA LYS A 81 -16.76 -4.28 0.34
C LYS A 81 -15.70 -4.53 1.41
N GLN A 82 -15.18 -5.75 1.49
CA GLN A 82 -14.11 -6.11 2.42
C GLN A 82 -12.83 -5.30 2.16
N PHE A 83 -12.53 -5.05 0.89
CA PHE A 83 -11.37 -4.24 0.52
C PHE A 83 -11.51 -2.80 1.01
N VAL A 84 -12.69 -2.18 0.87
CA VAL A 84 -12.97 -0.85 1.43
C VAL A 84 -12.80 -0.83 2.96
N PHE A 85 -13.26 -1.87 3.67
CA PHE A 85 -13.04 -1.97 5.12
C PHE A 85 -11.55 -2.05 5.48
N ILE A 86 -10.73 -2.73 4.69
CA ILE A 86 -9.28 -2.76 4.88
C ILE A 86 -8.68 -1.36 4.70
N LEU A 87 -9.09 -0.61 3.68
CA LEU A 87 -8.56 0.74 3.45
C LEU A 87 -8.94 1.69 4.59
N ILE A 88 -10.20 1.66 5.02
CA ILE A 88 -10.68 2.48 6.15
C ILE A 88 -9.97 2.08 7.44
N GLY A 89 -9.88 0.78 7.74
CA GLY A 89 -9.19 0.28 8.92
C GLY A 89 -7.70 0.61 8.91
N GLY A 90 -7.06 0.52 7.75
CA GLY A 90 -5.66 0.90 7.56
C GLY A 90 -5.42 2.40 7.76
N TYR A 91 -6.31 3.25 7.24
CA TYR A 91 -6.23 4.69 7.45
C TYR A 91 -6.44 5.06 8.92
N ILE A 92 -7.40 4.43 9.60
CA ILE A 92 -7.59 4.60 11.05
C ILE A 92 -6.35 4.14 11.82
N ALA A 93 -5.71 3.04 11.43
CA ALA A 93 -4.48 2.57 12.07
C ALA A 93 -3.34 3.59 11.94
N LEU A 94 -3.18 4.24 10.78
CA LEU A 94 -2.21 5.32 10.60
C LEU A 94 -2.56 6.57 11.41
N LEU A 95 -3.85 6.94 11.47
CA LEU A 95 -4.30 8.04 12.32
C LEU A 95 -4.00 7.77 13.80
N LEU A 96 -4.26 6.55 14.28
CA LEU A 96 -3.93 6.15 15.64
C LEU A 96 -2.41 6.15 15.87
N SER A 97 -1.62 5.76 14.87
CA SER A 97 -0.16 5.86 14.92
C SER A 97 0.28 7.31 15.17
N GLU A 98 -0.22 8.28 14.39
CA GLU A 98 0.08 9.70 14.59
C GLU A 98 -0.31 10.20 15.99
N VAL A 99 -1.50 9.81 16.48
CA VAL A 99 -1.94 10.16 17.84
C VAL A 99 -1.02 9.57 18.90
N ILE A 100 -0.55 8.33 18.71
CA ILE A 100 0.40 7.70 19.64
C ILE A 100 1.74 8.42 19.61
N HIS A 101 2.23 8.79 18.42
CA HIS A 101 3.48 9.54 18.27
C HIS A 101 3.42 10.92 18.93
N ASP A 102 2.29 11.63 18.80
CA ASP A 102 2.02 12.92 19.44
C ASP A 102 1.96 12.83 20.96
N LYS A 103 1.26 11.84 21.50
CA LYS A 103 1.03 11.74 22.95
C LYS A 103 2.15 11.06 23.72
N PHE A 104 2.88 10.14 23.09
CA PHE A 104 3.81 9.26 23.80
C PHE A 104 5.25 9.32 23.29
N LEU A 105 5.51 9.83 22.08
CA LEU A 105 6.85 9.78 21.45
C LEU A 105 7.42 11.16 21.12
N ASN A 106 6.84 12.24 21.68
CA ASN A 106 7.28 13.64 21.49
C ASN A 106 7.43 14.07 20.02
N SER A 107 6.62 13.49 19.12
CA SER A 107 6.59 13.87 17.70
C SER A 107 5.23 14.48 17.40
N PRO A 108 5.14 15.78 17.06
CA PRO A 108 3.85 16.44 16.86
C PRO A 108 3.05 15.78 15.74
N PHE A 109 1.73 15.75 15.90
CA PHE A 109 0.82 15.26 14.86
C PHE A 109 1.03 16.01 13.53
N ASP A 110 1.30 15.27 12.44
CA ASP A 110 1.48 15.87 11.11
C ASP A 110 0.25 15.64 10.21
N ILE A 111 -0.42 16.73 9.83
CA ILE A 111 -1.56 16.67 8.92
C ILE A 111 -1.16 16.25 7.50
N TYR A 112 0.06 16.58 7.08
CA TYR A 112 0.55 16.22 5.75
C TYR A 112 0.78 14.72 5.62
N ASP A 113 1.15 14.07 6.72
CA ASP A 113 1.23 12.61 6.82
C ASP A 113 -0.14 11.96 6.61
N MET A 114 -1.18 12.50 7.24
CA MET A 114 -2.54 12.01 7.04
C MET A 114 -3.05 12.25 5.62
N ILE A 115 -2.78 13.41 5.03
CA ILE A 115 -3.12 13.71 3.63
C ILE A 115 -2.39 12.74 2.69
N SER A 116 -1.11 12.50 2.94
CA SER A 116 -0.25 11.59 2.18
C SER A 116 -0.79 10.16 2.21
N SER A 117 -1.15 9.66 3.39
CA SER A 117 -1.81 8.37 3.54
C SER A 117 -3.14 8.30 2.80
N PHE A 118 -3.99 9.32 2.93
CA PHE A 118 -5.28 9.36 2.23
C PHE A 118 -5.11 9.25 0.70
N ILE A 119 -4.15 9.98 0.14
CA ILE A 119 -3.79 9.89 -1.28
C ILE A 119 -3.32 8.47 -1.64
N ALA A 120 -2.43 7.87 -0.84
CA ALA A 120 -1.93 6.51 -1.07
C ALA A 120 -3.07 5.47 -1.11
N PHE A 121 -3.96 5.48 -0.10
CA PHE A 121 -5.13 4.59 -0.07
C PHE A 121 -6.07 4.84 -1.26
N GLY A 122 -6.25 6.10 -1.67
CA GLY A 122 -7.04 6.47 -2.84
C GLY A 122 -6.47 5.92 -4.15
N ILE A 123 -5.16 6.10 -4.39
CA ILE A 123 -4.47 5.54 -5.55
C ILE A 123 -4.62 4.02 -5.57
N PHE A 124 -4.38 3.37 -4.43
CA PHE A 124 -4.48 1.92 -4.33
C PHE A 124 -5.90 1.42 -4.61
N PHE A 125 -6.92 2.12 -4.10
CA PHE A 125 -8.33 1.81 -4.37
C PHE A 125 -8.68 1.89 -5.86
N LEU A 126 -8.28 2.98 -6.52
CA LEU A 126 -8.52 3.19 -7.95
C LEU A 126 -7.87 2.08 -8.77
N LEU A 127 -6.63 1.72 -8.43
CA LEU A 127 -5.90 0.65 -9.11
C LEU A 127 -6.54 -0.72 -8.89
N TYR A 128 -6.95 -1.03 -7.66
CA TYR A 128 -7.69 -2.26 -7.35
C TYR A 128 -9.00 -2.34 -8.15
N ARG A 129 -9.72 -1.22 -8.26
CA ARG A 129 -10.98 -1.19 -9.01
C ARG A 129 -10.75 -1.38 -10.51
N TYR A 130 -9.68 -0.79 -11.05
CA TYR A 130 -9.25 -0.95 -12.44
C TYR A 130 -8.91 -2.42 -12.74
N GLU A 131 -8.11 -3.07 -11.89
CA GLU A 131 -7.79 -4.51 -12.02
C GLU A 131 -9.05 -5.37 -12.01
N LYS A 132 -9.96 -5.12 -11.06
CA LYS A 132 -11.22 -5.86 -10.95
C LYS A 132 -12.10 -5.70 -12.19
N LYS A 133 -12.11 -4.53 -12.82
CA LYS A 133 -12.85 -4.29 -14.06
C LYS A 133 -12.27 -5.10 -15.23
N ILE A 134 -10.94 -5.16 -15.34
CA ILE A 134 -10.26 -5.97 -16.37
C ILE A 134 -10.55 -7.46 -16.17
N GLU A 135 -10.51 -7.96 -14.93
CA GLU A 135 -10.81 -9.36 -14.62
C GLU A 135 -12.22 -9.77 -15.06
N CYS A 136 -13.22 -8.88 -14.92
CA CYS A 136 -14.59 -9.14 -15.40
C CYS A 136 -14.71 -9.14 -16.93
N SER A 137 -13.97 -8.28 -17.63
CA SER A 137 -14.03 -8.17 -19.10
C SER A 137 -13.31 -9.31 -19.84
N GLN A 138 -12.45 -10.09 -19.16
CA GLN A 138 -11.75 -11.25 -19.74
C GLN A 138 -12.44 -12.59 -19.42
N GLY A 139 -13.59 -12.56 -18.76
CA GLY A 139 -14.38 -13.74 -18.36
C GLY A 139 -15.63 -13.99 -19.21
N GLU A 140 -15.83 -13.21 -20.28
CA GLU A 140 -16.80 -13.43 -21.37
C GLU A 140 -16.08 -14.05 -22.58
#